data_AF-A0A7K1XZU1-F1
#
_entry.id   AF-A0A7K1XZU1-F1
#
_cell.length_a   1.000
_cell.length_b   1.000
_cell.length_c   1.000
_cell.angle_alpha   90.00
_cell.angle_beta   90.00
_cell.angle_gamma   90.00
#
_symmetry.space_group_name_H-M   'P 1'
#
loop_
_entity.id
_entity.type
_entity.pdbx_description
1 polymer ?
#
loop_
_entity_poly.entity_id
_entity_poly.type
_entity_poly.pdbx_seq_one_letter_code
_entity_poly.pdbx_strand_id
1 'polypeptide(L)'
;MTTAYFQHRRPFDFHPHPFQIGNLLGVKTGYEDNQFCLKLYGLPSEQFAEFYECHLKPFLEANPGMEREFFAHVWKIVNNRIRHYDSRDPFSGSHALHVANGEKLTAFKDYLVTMDHWKVHFPVEAIIGDKDQEIQILNERINKLEAELAKLRLYEASEKISIADGKLAAVIHLFRQLQDLLLPNSKKLFRYQTQSGWYKMLAKYFDHGGNEIPVNTARNYFPAQRNVPLIKGSEVKDEDKLFNINPS
;
A
#
# COMPACT_ATOMS: atom_id res chain seq x y z
N MET A 1 6.20 29.53 -15.12
CA MET A 1 6.99 28.97 -16.22
C MET A 1 6.06 28.10 -17.05
N THR A 2 6.01 28.29 -18.37
CA THR A 2 5.14 27.49 -19.24
C THR A 2 5.84 26.16 -19.48
N THR A 3 5.33 25.08 -18.89
CA THR A 3 5.87 23.74 -19.11
C THR A 3 5.59 23.34 -20.56
N ALA A 4 6.64 23.14 -21.36
CA ALA A 4 6.49 22.67 -22.74
C ALA A 4 6.15 21.18 -22.72
N TYR A 5 4.90 20.84 -23.04
CA TYR A 5 4.45 19.45 -23.09
C TYR A 5 5.08 18.68 -24.26
N PHE A 6 5.17 19.30 -25.44
CA PHE A 6 5.58 18.60 -26.65
C PHE A 6 6.99 18.98 -27.10
N GLN A 7 7.69 18.00 -27.66
CA GLN A 7 8.98 18.24 -28.31
C GLN A 7 8.80 18.98 -29.63
N HIS A 8 9.38 20.17 -29.71
CA HIS A 8 9.28 21.06 -30.87
C HIS A 8 10.41 20.82 -31.88
N ARG A 9 10.09 20.98 -33.17
CA ARG A 9 11.08 21.17 -34.22
C ARG A 9 11.79 22.51 -34.02
N ARG A 10 13.13 22.50 -34.13
CA ARG A 10 13.92 23.74 -34.10
C ARG A 10 13.72 24.52 -35.41
N PRO A 11 13.65 25.87 -35.37
CA PRO A 11 13.63 26.66 -36.59
C PRO A 11 14.81 26.34 -37.49
N PHE A 12 14.56 26.22 -38.78
CA PHE A 12 15.53 25.86 -39.83
C PHE A 12 16.21 24.50 -39.66
N ASP A 13 15.61 23.59 -38.87
CA ASP A 13 16.07 22.20 -38.81
C ASP A 13 15.55 21.42 -40.03
N PHE A 14 16.45 21.03 -40.93
CA PHE A 14 16.13 20.27 -42.14
C PHE A 14 16.03 18.75 -41.91
N HIS A 15 16.45 18.26 -40.74
CA HIS A 15 16.41 16.84 -40.38
C HIS A 15 15.77 16.64 -38.99
N PRO A 16 14.54 17.13 -38.77
CA PRO A 16 13.89 16.99 -37.48
C PRO A 16 13.56 15.52 -37.21
N HIS A 17 13.44 15.17 -35.93
CA HIS A 17 12.89 13.86 -35.57
C HIS A 17 11.49 13.71 -36.17
N PRO A 18 11.13 12.53 -36.74
CA PRO A 18 9.88 12.36 -37.47
C PRO A 18 8.64 12.68 -36.65
N PHE A 19 8.71 12.64 -35.32
CA PHE A 19 7.61 12.93 -34.40
C PHE A 19 7.61 14.34 -33.78
N GLN A 20 8.64 15.15 -34.01
CA GLN A 20 8.63 16.54 -33.56
C GLN A 20 7.50 17.33 -34.23
N ILE A 21 6.87 18.20 -33.43
CA ILE A 21 5.78 19.07 -33.88
C ILE A 21 6.31 20.42 -34.39
N GLY A 22 5.57 21.06 -35.30
CA GLY A 22 5.93 22.34 -35.91
C GLY A 22 6.48 22.24 -37.32
N ASN A 23 6.75 23.42 -37.91
CA ASN A 23 7.24 23.54 -39.28
C ASN A 23 8.68 24.09 -39.31
N LEU A 24 9.19 24.46 -40.48
CA LEU A 24 10.54 25.02 -40.64
C LEU A 24 10.78 26.31 -39.83
N LEU A 25 9.73 27.02 -39.41
CA LEU A 25 9.82 28.18 -38.54
C LEU A 25 9.60 27.84 -37.06
N GLY A 26 9.47 26.56 -36.72
CA GLY A 26 9.17 26.06 -35.38
C GLY A 26 7.66 25.94 -35.10
N VAL A 27 7.31 26.04 -33.80
CA VAL A 27 5.93 26.03 -33.31
C VAL A 27 5.55 27.42 -32.84
N LYS A 28 4.40 27.93 -33.29
CA LYS A 28 3.84 29.19 -32.77
C LYS A 28 3.31 28.94 -31.36
N THR A 29 3.65 29.82 -30.42
CA THR A 29 3.16 29.76 -29.04
C THR A 29 1.62 29.69 -29.00
N GLY A 30 1.08 28.76 -28.22
CA GLY A 30 -0.36 28.53 -28.08
C GLY A 30 -0.99 27.63 -29.17
N TYR A 31 -0.19 27.12 -30.12
CA TYR A 31 -0.65 26.19 -31.16
C TYR A 31 -0.05 24.79 -31.01
N GLU A 32 0.64 24.50 -29.91
CA GLU A 32 1.33 23.23 -29.66
C GLU A 32 0.35 22.05 -29.75
N ASP A 33 -0.79 22.13 -29.06
CA ASP A 33 -1.85 21.11 -29.08
C ASP A 33 -2.43 20.88 -30.48
N ASN A 34 -2.57 21.95 -31.28
CA ASN A 34 -3.03 21.87 -32.66
C ASN A 34 -2.02 21.14 -33.54
N GLN A 35 -0.73 21.44 -33.36
CA GLN A 35 0.36 20.83 -34.11
C GLN A 35 0.56 19.36 -33.73
N PHE A 36 0.37 19.01 -32.46
CA PHE A 36 0.33 17.62 -31.99
C PHE A 36 -0.77 16.83 -32.72
N CYS A 37 -2.01 17.34 -32.72
CA CYS A 37 -3.11 16.69 -33.43
C CYS A 37 -2.86 16.62 -34.94
N LEU A 38 -2.32 17.69 -35.54
CA LEU A 38 -2.01 17.75 -36.97
C LEU A 38 -1.01 16.65 -37.37
N LYS A 39 0.00 16.43 -36.52
CA LYS A 39 0.98 15.37 -36.73
C LYS A 39 0.32 13.99 -36.66
N LEU A 40 -0.51 13.78 -35.64
CA LEU A 40 -1.19 12.52 -35.38
C LEU A 40 -2.07 12.05 -36.54
N TYR A 41 -2.75 12.96 -37.26
CA TYR A 41 -3.61 12.58 -38.40
C TYR A 41 -2.87 11.84 -39.51
N GLY A 42 -1.58 12.16 -39.70
CA GLY A 42 -0.74 11.55 -40.72
C GLY A 42 -0.04 10.26 -40.27
N LEU A 43 -0.19 9.84 -39.02
CA LEU A 43 0.51 8.69 -38.48
C LEU A 43 -0.28 7.38 -38.63
N PRO A 44 0.40 6.26 -38.93
CA PRO A 44 -0.19 4.94 -38.81
C PRO A 44 -0.24 4.52 -37.33
N SER A 45 -1.19 3.65 -36.97
CA SER A 45 -1.47 3.32 -35.55
C SER A 45 -0.30 2.62 -34.87
N GLU A 46 0.53 1.92 -35.63
CA GLU A 46 1.75 1.26 -35.18
C GLU A 46 2.79 2.26 -34.64
N GLN A 47 2.72 3.53 -35.04
CA GLN A 47 3.64 4.59 -34.60
C GLN A 47 3.14 5.40 -33.41
N PHE A 48 1.94 5.09 -32.87
CA PHE A 48 1.36 5.86 -31.78
C PHE A 48 2.20 5.81 -30.51
N ALA A 49 2.82 4.67 -30.22
CA ALA A 49 3.65 4.50 -29.04
C ALA A 49 4.94 5.33 -29.14
N GLU A 50 5.67 5.25 -30.24
CA GLU A 50 6.89 6.02 -30.42
C GLU A 50 6.59 7.53 -30.53
N PHE A 51 5.46 7.90 -31.11
CA PHE A 51 4.99 9.28 -31.14
C PHE A 51 4.72 9.84 -29.74
N TYR A 52 3.99 9.09 -28.90
CA TYR A 52 3.72 9.48 -27.51
C TYR A 52 5.02 9.59 -26.70
N GLU A 53 5.88 8.58 -26.78
CA GLU A 53 7.18 8.53 -26.09
C GLU A 53 8.14 9.65 -26.50
N CYS A 54 8.12 10.05 -27.78
CA CYS A 54 8.93 11.17 -28.29
C CYS A 54 8.63 12.48 -27.54
N HIS A 55 7.42 12.64 -27.04
CA HIS A 55 7.01 13.82 -26.29
C HIS A 55 7.10 13.61 -24.79
N LEU A 56 6.77 12.41 -24.29
CA LEU A 56 6.83 12.09 -22.88
C LEU A 56 8.26 12.17 -22.32
N LYS A 57 9.25 11.57 -23.00
CA LYS A 57 10.62 11.49 -22.47
C LYS A 57 11.24 12.87 -22.18
N PRO A 58 11.28 13.82 -23.13
CA PRO A 58 11.81 15.15 -22.85
C PRO A 58 11.00 15.91 -21.81
N PHE A 59 9.67 15.68 -21.74
CA PHE A 59 8.83 16.27 -20.72
C PHE A 59 9.22 15.78 -19.31
N LEU A 60 9.43 14.48 -19.13
CA LEU A 60 9.83 13.90 -17.85
C LEU A 60 11.26 14.25 -17.43
N GLU A 61 12.17 14.42 -18.39
CA GLU A 61 13.52 14.93 -18.12
C GLU A 61 13.48 16.32 -17.45
N ALA A 62 12.56 17.18 -17.91
CA ALA A 62 12.35 18.50 -17.32
C ALA A 62 11.42 18.49 -16.09
N ASN A 63 10.55 17.48 -15.97
CA ASN A 63 9.48 17.41 -14.98
C ASN A 63 9.37 15.99 -14.36
N PRO A 64 10.33 15.58 -13.49
CA PRO A 64 10.33 14.24 -12.93
C PRO A 64 9.05 13.94 -12.13
N GLY A 65 8.46 12.75 -12.36
CA GLY A 65 7.25 12.30 -11.66
C GLY A 65 5.93 12.89 -12.15
N MET A 66 5.94 13.73 -13.20
CA MET A 66 4.74 14.37 -13.75
C MET A 66 4.09 13.59 -14.91
N GLU A 67 4.34 12.27 -15.01
CA GLU A 67 3.83 11.41 -16.08
C GLU A 67 2.30 11.42 -16.19
N ARG A 68 1.60 11.36 -15.04
CA ARG A 68 0.14 11.47 -14.97
C ARG A 68 -0.36 12.79 -15.55
N GLU A 69 0.35 13.90 -15.30
CA GLU A 69 -0.04 15.22 -15.79
C GLU A 69 0.11 15.31 -17.31
N PHE A 70 1.22 14.77 -17.83
CA PHE A 70 1.41 14.64 -19.27
C PHE A 70 0.29 13.80 -19.91
N PHE A 71 0.01 12.62 -19.36
CA PHE A 71 -1.06 11.74 -19.84
C PHE A 71 -2.40 12.48 -19.83
N ALA A 72 -2.75 13.15 -18.73
CA ALA A 72 -4.00 13.89 -18.60
C ALA A 72 -4.13 15.05 -19.60
N HIS A 73 -3.03 15.75 -19.89
CA HIS A 73 -3.00 16.80 -20.91
C HIS A 73 -3.26 16.24 -22.31
N VAL A 74 -2.54 15.18 -22.70
CA VAL A 74 -2.72 14.50 -23.99
C VAL A 74 -4.15 13.97 -24.13
N TRP A 75 -4.65 13.28 -23.09
CA TRP A 75 -6.03 12.78 -23.04
C TRP A 75 -7.06 13.89 -23.26
N LYS A 76 -6.89 15.03 -22.59
CA LYS A 76 -7.78 16.19 -22.72
C LYS A 76 -7.78 16.75 -24.13
N ILE A 77 -6.60 16.93 -24.75
CA ILE A 77 -6.48 17.47 -26.11
C ILE A 77 -7.19 16.58 -27.12
N VAL A 78 -6.92 15.26 -27.05
CA VAL A 78 -7.50 14.27 -27.96
C VAL A 78 -9.03 14.28 -27.84
N ASN A 79 -9.57 14.20 -26.62
CA ASN A 79 -11.02 14.23 -26.42
C ASN A 79 -11.66 15.55 -26.86
N ASN A 80 -11.02 16.69 -26.59
CA ASN A 80 -11.53 17.98 -27.05
C ASN A 80 -11.56 18.06 -28.57
N ARG A 81 -10.57 17.49 -29.26
CA ARG A 81 -10.53 17.48 -30.71
C ARG A 81 -11.54 16.51 -31.34
N ILE A 82 -11.79 15.35 -30.71
CA ILE A 82 -12.87 14.44 -31.12
C ILE A 82 -14.21 15.18 -31.05
N ARG A 83 -14.55 15.78 -29.90
CA ARG A 83 -15.77 16.59 -29.73
C ARG A 83 -15.87 17.73 -30.74
N HIS A 84 -14.74 18.34 -31.08
CA HIS A 84 -14.70 19.39 -32.09
C HIS A 84 -15.13 18.88 -33.47
N TYR A 85 -14.67 17.71 -33.90
CA TYR A 85 -15.08 17.15 -35.19
C TYR A 85 -16.51 16.60 -35.14
N ASP A 86 -16.93 15.99 -34.04
CA ASP A 86 -18.30 15.48 -33.85
C ASP A 86 -19.36 16.59 -33.92
N SER A 87 -18.98 17.84 -33.59
CA SER A 87 -19.86 19.01 -33.64
C SER A 87 -19.81 19.78 -34.96
N ARG A 88 -19.00 19.37 -35.94
CA ARG A 88 -18.94 20.03 -37.25
C ARG A 88 -20.14 19.65 -38.13
N ASP A 89 -20.52 20.58 -39.00
CA ASP A 89 -21.60 20.38 -39.97
C ASP A 89 -21.29 19.19 -40.90
N PRO A 90 -22.14 18.14 -40.91
CA PRO A 90 -21.95 16.99 -41.78
C PRO A 90 -22.14 17.30 -43.27
N PHE A 91 -22.72 18.44 -43.63
CA PHE A 91 -22.91 18.86 -45.03
C PHE A 91 -21.80 19.78 -45.55
N SER A 92 -20.76 20.04 -44.74
CA SER A 92 -19.61 20.83 -45.16
C SER A 92 -18.72 20.08 -46.17
N GLY A 93 -18.09 20.81 -47.10
CA GLY A 93 -17.15 20.23 -48.06
C GLY A 93 -15.90 19.60 -47.42
N SER A 94 -15.67 19.81 -46.12
CA SER A 94 -14.58 19.20 -45.34
C SER A 94 -15.03 18.03 -44.49
N HIS A 95 -16.29 17.60 -44.57
CA HIS A 95 -16.85 16.55 -43.71
C HIS A 95 -16.04 15.25 -43.78
N ALA A 96 -15.70 14.76 -44.98
CA ALA A 96 -14.90 13.55 -45.13
C ALA A 96 -13.54 13.62 -44.42
N LEU A 97 -12.88 14.79 -44.47
CA LEU A 97 -11.62 15.02 -43.75
C LEU A 97 -11.84 15.06 -42.22
N HIS A 98 -12.94 15.65 -41.75
CA HIS A 98 -13.29 15.68 -40.33
C HIS A 98 -13.54 14.26 -39.79
N VAL A 99 -14.25 13.43 -40.54
CA VAL A 99 -14.47 12.02 -40.19
C VAL A 99 -13.15 11.26 -40.10
N ALA A 100 -12.30 11.34 -41.14
CA ALA A 100 -11.01 10.66 -41.14
C ALA A 100 -10.09 11.11 -39.98
N ASN A 101 -10.06 12.42 -39.68
CA ASN A 101 -9.30 12.93 -38.53
C ASN A 101 -9.90 12.47 -37.18
N GLY A 102 -11.22 12.40 -37.08
CA GLY A 102 -11.93 11.88 -35.91
C GLY A 102 -11.63 10.40 -35.65
N GLU A 103 -11.62 9.58 -36.70
CA GLU A 103 -11.24 8.16 -36.63
C GLU A 103 -9.79 8.00 -36.14
N LYS A 104 -8.86 8.82 -36.65
CA LYS A 104 -7.45 8.81 -36.20
C LYS A 104 -7.31 9.16 -34.72
N LEU A 105 -8.03 10.18 -34.26
CA LEU A 105 -8.02 10.56 -32.84
C LEU A 105 -8.66 9.49 -31.96
N THR A 106 -9.71 8.82 -32.45
CA THR A 106 -10.37 7.74 -31.72
C THR A 106 -9.43 6.54 -31.59
N ALA A 107 -8.76 6.14 -32.66
CA ALA A 107 -7.75 5.08 -32.61
C ALA A 107 -6.60 5.42 -31.64
N PHE A 108 -6.14 6.67 -31.63
CA PHE A 108 -5.12 7.11 -30.67
C PHE A 108 -5.64 7.15 -29.23
N LYS A 109 -6.89 7.56 -29.02
CA LYS A 109 -7.56 7.52 -27.72
C LYS A 109 -7.65 6.07 -27.20
N ASP A 110 -7.98 5.11 -28.05
CA ASP A 110 -8.03 3.69 -27.68
C ASP A 110 -6.64 3.19 -27.27
N TYR A 111 -5.59 3.60 -27.98
CA TYR A 111 -4.21 3.38 -27.53
C TYR A 111 -3.95 3.97 -26.13
N LEU A 112 -4.34 5.22 -25.86
CA LEU A 112 -4.16 5.84 -24.54
C LEU A 112 -4.89 5.08 -23.42
N VAL A 113 -6.08 4.53 -23.69
CA VAL A 113 -6.81 3.70 -22.71
C VAL A 113 -5.97 2.49 -22.28
N THR A 114 -5.20 1.88 -23.19
CA THR A 114 -4.38 0.69 -22.86
C THR A 114 -3.26 0.98 -21.86
N MET A 115 -2.85 2.24 -21.70
CA MET A 115 -1.76 2.66 -20.79
C MET A 115 -2.25 3.44 -19.56
N ASP A 116 -3.55 3.71 -19.45
CA ASP A 116 -4.11 4.52 -18.37
C ASP A 116 -4.28 3.75 -17.06
N HIS A 117 -3.18 3.62 -16.32
CA HIS A 117 -3.18 3.09 -14.97
C HIS A 117 -3.59 4.14 -13.91
N TRP A 118 -3.76 5.41 -14.30
CA TRP A 118 -4.19 6.50 -13.42
C TRP A 118 -5.70 6.68 -13.37
N LYS A 119 -6.45 5.90 -14.16
CA LYS A 119 -7.90 6.01 -14.32
C LYS A 119 -8.36 7.41 -14.80
N VAL A 120 -7.53 8.13 -15.55
CA VAL A 120 -7.84 9.47 -16.09
C VAL A 120 -9.00 9.44 -17.10
N HIS A 121 -9.20 8.34 -17.81
CA HIS A 121 -10.29 8.17 -18.77
C HIS A 121 -11.66 7.90 -18.13
N PHE A 122 -11.68 7.48 -16.86
CA PHE A 122 -12.93 7.21 -16.16
C PHE A 122 -13.64 8.51 -15.79
N PRO A 123 -14.98 8.56 -15.91
CA PRO A 123 -15.76 9.64 -15.34
C PRO A 123 -15.48 9.77 -13.84
N VAL A 124 -15.50 11.01 -13.33
CA VAL A 124 -15.26 11.28 -11.91
C VAL A 124 -16.26 10.51 -11.05
N GLU A 125 -17.50 10.37 -11.51
CA GLU A 125 -18.58 9.63 -10.86
C GLU A 125 -18.26 8.13 -10.72
N ALA A 126 -17.62 7.53 -11.74
CA ALA A 126 -17.19 6.14 -11.68
C ALA A 126 -16.05 5.95 -10.66
N ILE A 127 -15.10 6.89 -10.62
CA ILE A 127 -14.01 6.86 -9.63
C ILE A 127 -14.56 7.04 -8.21
N ILE A 128 -15.51 7.95 -8.02
CA ILE A 128 -16.18 8.15 -6.72
C ILE A 128 -16.93 6.89 -6.32
N GLY A 129 -17.70 6.27 -7.22
CA GLY A 129 -18.41 5.02 -6.95
C GLY A 129 -17.48 3.87 -6.52
N ASP A 130 -16.37 3.66 -7.23
CA ASP A 130 -15.35 2.68 -6.85
C ASP A 130 -14.79 2.96 -5.44
N LYS A 131 -14.53 4.23 -5.13
CA LYS A 131 -13.95 4.66 -3.85
C LYS A 131 -14.94 4.52 -2.70
N ASP A 132 -16.21 4.84 -2.91
CA ASP A 132 -17.26 4.67 -1.91
C ASP A 132 -17.48 3.20 -1.56
N GLN A 133 -17.39 2.29 -2.54
CA GLN A 133 -17.41 0.84 -2.29
C GLN A 133 -16.22 0.38 -1.44
N GLU A 134 -15.01 0.86 -1.76
CA GLU A 134 -13.80 0.56 -0.98
C GLU A 134 -13.94 1.04 0.48
N ILE A 135 -14.45 2.26 0.67
CA ILE A 135 -14.74 2.84 1.98
C ILE A 135 -15.75 1.97 2.75
N GLN A 136 -16.82 1.52 2.11
CA GLN A 136 -17.83 0.68 2.74
C GLN A 136 -17.21 -0.64 3.24
N ILE A 137 -16.44 -1.33 2.39
CA ILE A 137 -15.78 -2.60 2.75
C ILE A 137 -14.81 -2.40 3.93
N LEU A 138 -14.04 -1.31 3.92
CA LEU A 138 -13.11 -1.00 5.00
C LEU A 138 -13.84 -0.71 6.31
N ASN A 139 -14.93 0.05 6.27
CA ASN A 139 -15.75 0.34 7.44
C ASN A 139 -16.38 -0.93 8.04
N GLU A 140 -16.90 -1.83 7.20
CA GLU A 140 -17.42 -3.12 7.65
C GLU A 140 -16.34 -3.96 8.35
N ARG A 141 -15.11 -3.94 7.83
CA ARG A 141 -13.98 -4.64 8.43
C ARG A 141 -13.54 -4.02 9.76
N ILE A 142 -13.52 -2.68 9.85
CA ILE A 142 -13.22 -1.96 11.10
C ILE A 142 -14.26 -2.36 12.16
N ASN A 143 -15.55 -2.24 11.85
CA ASN A 143 -16.62 -2.60 12.78
C ASN A 143 -16.52 -4.05 13.27
N LYS A 144 -16.18 -4.98 12.36
CA LYS A 144 -15.97 -6.38 12.73
C LYS A 144 -14.79 -6.56 13.69
N LEU A 145 -13.64 -5.93 13.39
CA LEU A 145 -12.45 -6.02 14.23
C LEU A 145 -12.67 -5.38 15.60
N GLU A 146 -13.37 -4.25 15.66
CA GLU A 146 -13.73 -3.60 16.92
C GLU A 146 -14.63 -4.49 17.77
N ALA A 147 -15.63 -5.14 17.17
CA ALA A 147 -16.49 -6.10 17.87
C ALA A 147 -15.71 -7.32 18.39
N GLU A 148 -14.75 -7.83 17.61
CA GLU A 148 -13.85 -8.92 18.05
C GLU A 148 -12.95 -8.47 19.21
N LEU A 149 -12.37 -7.27 19.14
CA LEU A 149 -11.56 -6.70 20.23
C LEU A 149 -12.39 -6.48 21.51
N ALA A 150 -13.62 -6.00 21.40
CA ALA A 150 -14.50 -5.82 22.55
C ALA A 150 -14.77 -7.15 23.26
N LYS A 151 -15.00 -8.23 22.50
CA LYS A 151 -15.17 -9.58 23.07
C LYS A 151 -13.92 -10.08 23.77
N LEU A 152 -12.74 -9.82 23.22
CA LEU A 152 -11.46 -10.24 23.85
C LEU A 152 -11.20 -9.47 25.15
N ARG A 153 -11.53 -8.18 25.18
CA ARG A 153 -11.37 -7.31 26.37
C ARG A 153 -12.23 -7.74 27.56
N LEU A 154 -13.37 -8.40 27.35
CA LEU A 154 -14.21 -8.93 28.44
C LEU A 154 -13.43 -9.91 29.35
N TYR A 155 -12.44 -10.60 28.80
CA TYR A 155 -11.63 -11.59 29.52
C TYR A 155 -10.29 -11.01 29.99
N GLU A 156 -10.04 -9.72 29.78
CA GLU A 156 -8.83 -9.08 30.27
C GLU A 156 -9.03 -8.60 31.72
N ALA A 157 -8.05 -8.90 32.57
CA ALA A 157 -8.03 -8.37 33.93
C ALA A 157 -7.85 -6.85 33.87
N SER A 158 -8.64 -6.11 34.63
CA SER A 158 -8.53 -4.63 34.73
C SER A 158 -7.22 -4.19 35.37
N GLU A 159 -6.63 -5.03 36.21
CA GLU A 159 -5.39 -4.77 36.95
C GLU A 159 -4.51 -6.03 36.96
N LYS A 160 -3.19 -5.82 36.97
CA LYS A 160 -2.22 -6.90 37.18
C LYS A 160 -2.04 -7.16 38.68
N ILE A 161 -1.68 -8.38 39.02
CA ILE A 161 -1.30 -8.78 40.37
C ILE A 161 0.15 -8.36 40.60
N SER A 162 0.37 -7.46 41.55
CA SER A 162 1.73 -6.97 41.84
C SER A 162 2.54 -7.95 42.66
N ILE A 163 3.69 -8.37 42.13
CA ILE A 163 4.70 -9.14 42.84
C ILE A 163 5.59 -8.16 43.60
N ALA A 164 5.76 -8.39 44.90
CA ALA A 164 6.63 -7.57 45.74
C ALA A 164 8.05 -7.45 45.16
N ASP A 165 8.69 -6.30 45.39
CA ASP A 165 10.01 -6.04 44.84
C ASP A 165 11.05 -7.09 45.29
N GLY A 166 11.96 -7.46 44.39
CA GLY A 166 12.89 -8.58 44.56
C GLY A 166 12.27 -9.98 44.66
N LYS A 167 10.93 -10.17 44.57
CA LYS A 167 10.28 -11.49 44.78
C LYS A 167 9.83 -12.20 43.51
N LEU A 168 10.20 -11.69 42.33
CA LEU A 168 9.88 -12.33 41.05
C LEU A 168 10.37 -13.79 40.96
N ALA A 169 11.61 -14.06 41.39
CA ALA A 169 12.19 -15.41 41.37
C ALA A 169 11.43 -16.41 42.26
N ALA A 170 10.90 -15.96 43.40
CA ALA A 170 10.07 -16.78 44.29
C ALA A 170 8.73 -17.16 43.65
N VAL A 171 8.10 -16.24 42.90
CA VAL A 171 6.87 -16.54 42.15
C VAL A 171 7.14 -17.50 40.99
N ILE A 172 8.27 -17.33 40.29
CA ILE A 172 8.70 -18.27 39.24
C ILE A 172 8.92 -19.67 39.83
N HIS A 173 9.48 -19.77 41.04
CA HIS A 173 9.61 -21.04 41.75
C HIS A 173 8.25 -21.72 41.96
N LEU A 174 7.24 -20.97 42.41
CA LEU A 174 5.87 -21.48 42.56
C LEU A 174 5.28 -21.95 41.23
N PHE A 175 5.45 -21.19 40.14
CA PHE A 175 4.98 -21.59 38.81
C PHE A 175 5.64 -22.89 38.34
N ARG A 176 6.93 -23.10 38.64
CA ARG A 176 7.63 -24.36 38.34
C ARG A 176 7.07 -25.52 39.17
N GLN A 177 6.80 -25.31 40.45
CA GLN A 177 6.17 -26.33 41.30
C GLN A 177 4.79 -26.73 40.77
N LEU A 178 3.96 -25.76 40.35
CA LEU A 178 2.67 -26.05 39.71
C LEU A 178 2.83 -26.97 38.49
N GLN A 179 3.86 -26.76 37.65
CA GLN A 179 4.11 -27.60 36.47
C GLN A 179 4.46 -29.07 36.78
N ASP A 180 4.96 -29.34 37.99
CA ASP A 180 5.43 -30.65 38.40
C ASP A 180 4.44 -31.38 39.33
N LEU A 181 3.31 -30.75 39.68
CA LEU A 181 2.24 -31.39 40.46
C LEU A 181 1.65 -32.61 39.73
N LEU A 182 1.50 -33.69 40.48
CA LEU A 182 0.91 -34.96 40.03
C LEU A 182 -0.41 -35.23 40.75
N LEU A 183 -1.35 -35.83 40.03
CA LEU A 183 -2.56 -36.41 40.57
C LEU A 183 -2.25 -37.78 41.23
N PRO A 184 -3.15 -38.33 42.07
CA PRO A 184 -2.97 -39.65 42.70
C PRO A 184 -2.72 -40.80 41.71
N ASN A 185 -3.16 -40.64 40.45
CA ASN A 185 -2.92 -41.59 39.36
C ASN A 185 -1.59 -41.36 38.61
N SER A 186 -0.66 -40.61 39.20
CA SER A 186 0.65 -40.24 38.66
C SER A 186 0.61 -39.42 37.36
N LYS A 187 -0.55 -38.92 36.94
CA LYS A 187 -0.65 -38.00 35.79
C LYS A 187 -0.41 -36.56 36.24
N LYS A 188 0.23 -35.74 35.41
CA LYS A 188 0.38 -34.30 35.67
C LYS A 188 -0.97 -33.62 35.86
N LEU A 189 -1.06 -32.75 36.87
CA LEU A 189 -2.23 -31.90 37.11
C LEU A 189 -2.44 -30.93 35.95
N PHE A 190 -1.39 -30.22 35.53
CA PHE A 190 -1.42 -29.32 34.38
C PHE A 190 -0.72 -29.95 33.18
N ARG A 191 -1.47 -30.16 32.10
CA ARG A 191 -0.92 -30.63 30.82
C ARG A 191 -0.69 -29.43 29.90
N TYR A 192 0.51 -29.37 29.32
CA TYR A 192 0.88 -28.32 28.38
C TYR A 192 1.85 -28.87 27.33
N GLN A 193 1.73 -28.39 26.09
CA GLN A 193 2.63 -28.77 25.00
C GLN A 193 3.86 -27.87 24.92
N THR A 194 3.70 -26.59 25.26
CA THR A 194 4.78 -25.59 25.24
C THR A 194 4.76 -24.77 26.52
N GLN A 195 5.87 -24.10 26.82
CA GLN A 195 5.98 -23.18 27.95
C GLN A 195 5.25 -21.85 27.74
N SER A 196 4.69 -21.60 26.56
CA SER A 196 4.09 -20.32 26.20
C SER A 196 2.90 -19.90 27.04
N GLY A 197 2.11 -20.87 27.53
CA GLY A 197 1.04 -20.58 28.48
C GLY A 197 1.57 -19.93 29.76
N TRP A 198 2.66 -20.46 30.32
CA TRP A 198 3.19 -20.03 31.62
C TRP A 198 3.83 -18.65 31.57
N TYR A 199 4.76 -18.41 30.64
CA TYR A 199 5.44 -17.11 30.58
C TYR A 199 4.53 -15.98 30.09
N LYS A 200 3.55 -16.27 29.22
CA LYS A 200 2.55 -15.26 28.81
C LYS A 200 1.55 -14.97 29.92
N MET A 201 1.15 -15.97 30.70
CA MET A 201 0.31 -15.77 31.88
C MET A 201 1.02 -14.89 32.90
N LEU A 202 2.29 -15.17 33.19
CA LEU A 202 3.10 -14.35 34.11
C LEU A 202 3.17 -12.89 33.63
N ALA A 203 3.58 -12.66 32.37
CA ALA A 203 3.72 -11.31 31.82
C ALA A 203 2.39 -10.55 31.67
N LYS A 204 1.29 -11.27 31.36
CA LYS A 204 -0.03 -10.67 31.15
C LYS A 204 -0.70 -10.28 32.46
N TYR A 205 -0.63 -11.14 33.48
CA TYR A 205 -1.43 -10.98 34.71
C TYR A 205 -0.63 -10.52 35.92
N PHE A 206 0.70 -10.43 35.85
CA PHE A 206 1.54 -9.99 36.96
C PHE A 206 2.44 -8.82 36.58
N ASP A 207 2.72 -7.96 37.55
CA ASP A 207 3.78 -6.95 37.52
C ASP A 207 4.82 -7.24 38.61
N HIS A 208 6.00 -6.62 38.54
CA HIS A 208 7.07 -6.76 39.52
C HIS A 208 7.44 -5.39 40.08
N GLY A 209 7.09 -5.16 41.35
CA GLY A 209 7.32 -3.89 42.02
C GLY A 209 6.58 -2.72 41.35
N GLY A 210 5.41 -2.98 40.76
CA GLY A 210 4.65 -1.99 39.97
C GLY A 210 5.13 -1.83 38.52
N ASN A 211 6.18 -2.55 38.11
CA ASN A 211 6.71 -2.49 36.74
C ASN A 211 6.22 -3.67 35.90
N GLU A 212 5.91 -3.41 34.63
CA GLU A 212 5.54 -4.47 33.71
C GLU A 212 6.66 -5.50 33.55
N ILE A 213 6.30 -6.79 33.57
CA ILE A 213 7.21 -7.89 33.25
C ILE A 213 7.17 -8.11 31.73
N PRO A 214 8.26 -7.80 30.97
CA PRO A 214 8.25 -8.01 29.53
C PRO A 214 8.11 -9.50 29.20
N VAL A 215 7.34 -9.83 28.16
CA VAL A 215 7.10 -11.23 27.75
C VAL A 215 8.40 -11.98 27.47
N ASN A 216 9.40 -11.31 26.88
CA ASN A 216 10.72 -11.91 26.63
C ASN A 216 11.50 -12.17 27.93
N THR A 217 11.40 -11.28 28.93
CA THR A 217 11.98 -11.48 30.25
C THR A 217 11.34 -12.68 30.95
N ALA A 218 10.00 -12.75 30.95
CA ALA A 218 9.29 -13.91 31.48
C ALA A 218 9.71 -15.21 30.76
N ARG A 219 9.83 -15.18 29.43
CA ARG A 219 10.23 -16.34 28.61
C ARG A 219 11.58 -16.93 29.03
N ASN A 220 12.54 -16.11 29.48
CA ASN A 220 13.86 -16.58 29.88
C ASN A 220 13.82 -17.55 31.07
N TYR A 221 12.79 -17.48 31.90
CA TYR A 221 12.59 -18.37 33.04
C TYR A 221 11.88 -19.69 32.69
N PHE A 222 11.34 -19.82 31.48
CA PHE A 222 10.58 -20.99 31.03
C PHE A 222 11.12 -21.50 29.67
N PRO A 223 12.25 -22.23 29.66
CA PRO A 223 12.91 -22.68 28.44
C PRO A 223 12.08 -23.72 27.71
N ALA A 224 12.12 -23.69 26.37
CA ALA A 224 11.31 -24.56 25.52
C ALA A 224 11.59 -26.06 25.73
N GLN A 225 12.80 -26.41 26.18
CA GLN A 225 13.22 -27.76 26.51
C GLN A 225 13.80 -27.75 27.93
N ARG A 226 13.40 -28.71 28.78
CA ARG A 226 13.85 -28.79 30.19
C ARG A 226 15.35 -28.99 30.36
N ASN A 227 16.03 -29.51 29.33
CA ASN A 227 17.47 -29.83 29.36
C ASN A 227 18.35 -28.71 28.79
N VAL A 228 17.77 -27.58 28.38
CA VAL A 228 18.54 -26.43 27.89
C VAL A 228 18.87 -25.53 29.08
N PRO A 229 20.16 -25.18 29.30
CA PRO A 229 20.53 -24.29 30.38
C PRO A 229 19.79 -22.95 30.23
N LEU A 230 19.33 -22.45 31.36
CA LEU A 230 18.67 -21.14 31.42
C LEU A 230 19.66 -20.05 31.02
N ILE A 231 19.15 -18.94 30.49
CA ILE A 231 19.99 -17.77 30.21
C ILE A 231 20.58 -17.29 31.55
N LYS A 232 21.88 -16.95 31.55
CA LYS A 232 22.61 -16.51 32.74
C LYS A 232 21.81 -15.44 33.51
N GLY A 233 21.54 -15.71 34.80
CA GLY A 233 20.71 -14.85 35.65
C GLY A 233 19.21 -15.20 35.69
N SER A 234 18.75 -16.20 34.91
CA SER A 234 17.36 -16.68 34.90
C SER A 234 17.15 -17.95 35.73
N GLU A 235 18.17 -18.37 36.48
CA GLU A 235 18.07 -19.46 37.43
C GLU A 235 17.48 -18.96 38.74
N VAL A 236 16.51 -19.70 39.28
CA VAL A 236 15.99 -19.44 40.62
C VAL A 236 17.04 -19.96 41.61
N LYS A 237 17.71 -19.04 42.29
CA LYS A 237 18.69 -19.36 43.32
C LYS A 237 18.01 -19.96 44.55
N ASP A 238 18.76 -20.68 45.38
CA ASP A 238 18.22 -21.31 46.58
C ASP A 238 17.65 -20.29 47.58
N GLU A 239 18.23 -19.08 47.64
CA GLU A 239 17.75 -17.96 48.45
C GLU A 239 16.31 -17.51 48.10
N ASP A 240 15.86 -17.77 46.87
CA ASP A 240 14.54 -17.38 46.37
C ASP A 240 13.50 -18.52 46.45
N LYS A 241 13.91 -19.75 46.85
CA LYS A 241 13.01 -20.91 47.01
C LYS A 241 12.27 -20.88 48.35
N LEU A 242 11.51 -19.81 48.56
CA LEU A 242 10.90 -19.48 49.85
C LEU A 242 9.68 -20.33 50.24
N PHE A 243 9.01 -20.94 49.26
CA PHE A 243 7.73 -21.63 49.45
C PHE A 243 7.73 -23.00 48.76
N ASN A 244 7.01 -23.96 49.36
CA ASN A 244 6.78 -25.30 48.80
C ASN A 244 5.28 -25.63 48.76
N ILE A 245 4.81 -26.18 47.63
CA ILE A 245 3.46 -26.70 47.44
C ILE A 245 3.50 -28.19 47.80
N ASN A 246 2.92 -28.53 48.96
CA ASN A 246 2.83 -29.92 49.41
C ASN A 246 1.48 -30.51 48.97
N PRO A 247 1.45 -31.47 48.03
CA PRO A 247 0.21 -32.17 47.70
C PRO A 247 -0.25 -33.00 48.91
N SER A 248 -1.53 -32.87 49.26
CA SER A 248 -2.19 -33.59 50.36
C SER A 248 -2.62 -35.00 49.94
#